data_AF-A0A0M8MLB2-F1
#
_entry.id   AF-A0A0M8MLB2-F1
#
_cell.length_a   1.000
_cell.length_b   1.000
_cell.length_c   1.000
_cell.angle_alpha   90.00
_cell.angle_beta   90.00
_cell.angle_gamma   90.00
#
_symmetry.space_group_name_H-M   'P 1'
#
loop_
_entity.id
_entity.type
_entity.pdbx_description
1 polymer ?
#
loop_
_entity_poly.entity_id
_entity_poly.type
_entity_poly.pdbx_seq_one_letter_code
_entity_poly.pdbx_strand_id
1 'polypeptide(L)'
;MKRLLTFALLFVLPVSAMAQPEKDALLKRDHDSIQEVVKLMYYLDQKAMHLITMEVADKQRIDADFKAFYNDSIVAGNPTKLDIGDYIGYRNGKHPKNAEKFLGKVFDKNAQGLLELSQIYGYLSTSRIKFKVEPNKLLNPIQFAIRTNEYDYKLNKVFDKELKKGNMPERDFAFFLTVKKGEISDSDIDALENLGMKMNKKE
;
A
#
# COMPACT_ATOMS: atom_id res chain seq x y z
N MET A 1 -5.17 -52.90 -3.56
CA MET A 1 -5.00 -51.73 -2.66
C MET A 1 -4.20 -50.56 -3.26
N LYS A 2 -3.33 -50.74 -4.26
CA LYS A 2 -2.58 -49.62 -4.88
C LYS A 2 -3.42 -48.60 -5.69
N ARG A 3 -4.64 -48.96 -6.12
CA ARG A 3 -5.51 -48.08 -6.94
C ARG A 3 -6.38 -47.11 -6.12
N LEU A 4 -6.58 -47.36 -4.82
CA LEU A 4 -7.36 -46.44 -3.96
C LEU A 4 -6.55 -45.20 -3.55
N LEU A 5 -5.22 -45.32 -3.39
CA LEU A 5 -4.35 -44.20 -3.05
C LEU A 5 -4.25 -43.15 -4.17
N THR A 6 -4.35 -43.56 -5.44
CA THR A 6 -4.29 -42.65 -6.59
C THR A 6 -5.55 -41.79 -6.73
N PHE A 7 -6.72 -42.34 -6.38
CA PHE A 7 -7.99 -41.61 -6.39
C PHE A 7 -8.10 -40.60 -5.23
N ALA A 8 -7.55 -40.92 -4.06
CA ALA A 8 -7.45 -39.98 -2.94
C ALA A 8 -6.48 -38.81 -3.22
N LEU A 9 -5.42 -39.04 -4.01
CA LEU A 9 -4.45 -37.99 -4.38
C LEU A 9 -5.00 -37.00 -5.44
N LEU A 10 -5.93 -37.45 -6.29
CA LEU A 10 -6.55 -36.64 -7.34
C LEU A 10 -7.71 -35.77 -6.84
N PHE A 11 -8.29 -36.08 -5.67
CA PHE A 11 -9.41 -35.31 -5.09
C PHE A 11 -8.99 -34.15 -4.18
N VAL A 12 -7.70 -34.02 -3.85
CA VAL A 12 -7.18 -32.93 -2.99
C VAL A 12 -6.68 -31.72 -3.82
N LEU A 13 -6.66 -31.83 -5.14
CA LEU A 13 -6.31 -30.74 -6.06
C LEU A 13 -7.56 -30.43 -6.90
N PRO A 14 -8.39 -29.42 -6.56
CA PRO A 14 -8.04 -28.02 -6.86
C PRO A 14 -8.75 -26.95 -5.98
N VAL A 15 -8.82 -27.08 -4.65
CA VAL A 15 -9.49 -26.05 -3.83
C VAL A 15 -8.71 -24.71 -3.85
N SER A 16 -7.39 -24.76 -4.05
CA SER A 16 -6.54 -23.56 -4.18
C SER A 16 -6.65 -22.85 -5.53
N ALA A 17 -7.15 -23.51 -6.58
CA ALA A 17 -7.27 -22.91 -7.92
C ALA A 17 -8.55 -22.05 -8.08
N MET A 18 -9.55 -22.20 -7.21
CA MET A 18 -10.80 -21.44 -7.26
C MET A 18 -10.77 -20.12 -6.46
N ALA A 19 -9.82 -19.96 -5.53
CA ALA A 19 -9.75 -18.77 -4.68
C ALA A 19 -9.34 -17.49 -5.44
N GLN A 20 -8.67 -17.62 -6.60
CA GLN A 20 -8.25 -16.46 -7.39
C GLN A 20 -9.38 -15.90 -8.27
N PRO A 21 -10.14 -16.72 -9.02
CA PRO A 21 -11.32 -16.25 -9.75
C PRO A 21 -12.34 -15.49 -8.89
N GLU A 22 -12.57 -15.93 -7.65
CA GLU A 22 -13.49 -15.26 -6.72
C GLU A 22 -12.98 -13.85 -6.35
N LYS A 23 -11.69 -13.71 -6.04
CA LYS A 23 -11.07 -12.41 -5.76
C LYS A 23 -11.11 -11.47 -6.95
N ASP A 24 -10.87 -11.99 -8.15
CA ASP A 24 -10.94 -11.20 -9.38
C ASP A 24 -12.38 -10.75 -9.70
N ALA A 25 -13.37 -11.61 -9.42
CA ALA A 25 -14.79 -11.24 -9.55
C ALA A 25 -15.19 -10.17 -8.53
N LEU A 26 -14.78 -10.30 -7.26
CA LEU A 26 -14.97 -9.28 -6.23
C LEU A 26 -14.33 -7.96 -6.62
N LEU A 27 -13.08 -8.02 -7.09
CA LEU A 27 -12.32 -6.86 -7.53
C LEU A 27 -13.01 -6.14 -8.71
N LYS A 28 -13.58 -6.88 -9.66
CA LYS A 28 -14.34 -6.30 -10.77
C LYS A 28 -15.65 -5.65 -10.31
N ARG A 29 -16.36 -6.27 -9.37
CA ARG A 29 -17.61 -5.73 -8.80
C ARG A 29 -17.36 -4.45 -8.02
N ASP A 30 -16.31 -4.43 -7.21
CA ASP A 30 -16.05 -3.37 -6.24
C ASP A 30 -15.03 -2.34 -6.75
N HIS A 31 -14.65 -2.43 -8.03
CA HIS A 31 -13.59 -1.66 -8.68
C HIS A 31 -13.62 -0.16 -8.32
N ASP A 32 -14.75 0.51 -8.49
CA ASP A 32 -14.86 1.95 -8.30
C ASP A 32 -14.69 2.35 -6.82
N SER A 33 -15.19 1.52 -5.90
CA SER A 33 -15.03 1.74 -4.46
C SER A 33 -13.57 1.56 -4.02
N ILE A 34 -12.89 0.52 -4.54
CA ILE A 34 -11.47 0.28 -4.26
C ILE A 34 -10.63 1.40 -4.87
N GLN A 35 -10.96 1.83 -6.08
CA GLN A 35 -10.28 2.96 -6.73
C GLN A 35 -10.37 4.22 -5.89
N GLU A 36 -11.54 4.51 -5.31
CA GLU A 36 -11.74 5.67 -4.46
C GLU A 36 -10.89 5.60 -3.18
N VAL A 37 -10.86 4.45 -2.51
CA VAL A 37 -10.00 4.22 -1.33
C VAL A 37 -8.53 4.38 -1.69
N VAL A 38 -8.08 3.76 -2.79
CA VAL A 38 -6.69 3.81 -3.24
C VAL A 38 -6.27 5.22 -3.65
N LYS A 39 -7.17 6.00 -4.27
CA LYS A 39 -6.94 7.44 -4.54
C LYS A 39 -6.76 8.23 -3.25
N LEU A 40 -7.58 7.99 -2.24
CA LEU A 40 -7.44 8.66 -0.95
C LEU A 40 -6.11 8.29 -0.27
N MET A 41 -5.76 7.01 -0.25
CA MET A 41 -4.47 6.52 0.27
C MET A 41 -3.29 7.23 -0.42
N TYR A 42 -3.34 7.32 -1.76
CA TYR A 42 -2.32 7.98 -2.55
C TYR A 42 -2.21 9.46 -2.23
N TYR A 43 -3.34 10.16 -2.22
CA TYR A 43 -3.41 11.58 -1.90
C TYR A 43 -2.80 11.89 -0.54
N LEU A 44 -3.17 11.12 0.49
CA LEU A 44 -2.64 11.30 1.84
C LEU A 44 -1.16 10.97 1.93
N ASP A 45 -0.67 9.93 1.24
CA ASP A 45 0.77 9.64 1.15
C ASP A 45 1.52 10.82 0.51
N GLN A 46 1.01 11.43 -0.56
CA GLN A 46 1.63 12.62 -1.17
C GLN A 46 1.69 13.80 -0.19
N LYS A 47 0.60 14.07 0.55
CA LYS A 47 0.58 15.14 1.56
C LYS A 47 1.53 14.87 2.72
N ALA A 48 1.62 13.62 3.16
CA ALA A 48 2.57 13.19 4.18
C ALA A 48 4.01 13.33 3.70
N MET A 49 4.31 12.89 2.47
CA MET A 49 5.65 13.00 1.90
C MET A 49 6.06 14.46 1.70
N HIS A 50 5.14 15.33 1.29
CA HIS A 50 5.41 16.77 1.20
C HIS A 50 5.84 17.36 2.55
N LEU A 51 5.17 17.00 3.64
CA LEU A 51 5.54 17.43 5.01
C LEU A 51 6.87 16.85 5.50
N ILE A 52 7.31 15.70 4.97
CA ILE A 52 8.62 15.10 5.27
C ILE A 52 9.73 15.83 4.53
N THR A 53 9.50 16.20 3.28
CA THR A 53 10.50 16.85 2.41
C THR A 53 10.57 18.37 2.60
N MET A 54 9.69 18.92 3.44
CA MET A 54 9.62 20.35 3.70
C MET A 54 10.79 20.81 4.57
N GLU A 55 11.26 22.04 4.33
CA GLU A 55 12.27 22.69 5.15
C GLU A 55 11.82 22.81 6.61
N VAL A 56 12.76 22.68 7.54
CA VAL A 56 12.47 22.63 8.99
C VAL A 56 11.72 23.88 9.45
N ALA A 57 12.10 25.06 8.96
CA ALA A 57 11.46 26.32 9.31
C ALA A 57 9.99 26.39 8.85
N ASP A 58 9.70 25.92 7.64
CA ASP A 58 8.33 25.88 7.11
C ASP A 58 7.47 24.88 7.87
N LYS A 59 8.04 23.72 8.23
CA LYS A 59 7.34 22.72 9.04
C LYS A 59 7.00 23.26 10.43
N GLN A 60 7.92 23.97 11.07
CA GLN A 60 7.66 24.62 12.38
C GLN A 60 6.55 25.67 12.28
N ARG A 61 6.51 26.45 11.20
CA ARG A 61 5.44 27.43 10.93
C ARG A 61 4.09 26.74 10.74
N ILE A 62 4.04 25.65 9.98
CA ILE A 62 2.82 24.86 9.79
C ILE A 62 2.35 24.24 11.10
N ASP A 63 3.26 23.69 11.90
CA ASP A 63 2.90 23.06 13.18
C ASP A 63 2.33 24.07 14.20
N ALA A 64 2.66 25.36 14.10
CA ALA A 64 2.10 26.41 14.95
C ALA A 64 0.59 26.58 14.79
N ASP A 65 0.06 26.36 13.59
CA ASP A 65 -1.39 26.29 13.31
C ASP A 65 -1.72 25.14 12.36
N PHE A 66 -1.41 23.92 12.83
CA PHE A 66 -1.62 22.73 12.00
C PHE A 66 -3.10 22.51 11.66
N LYS A 67 -4.02 23.01 12.49
CA LYS A 67 -5.46 22.89 12.24
C LYS A 67 -5.85 23.65 10.97
N ALA A 68 -5.40 24.88 10.81
CA ALA A 68 -5.66 25.65 9.59
C ALA A 68 -5.06 24.95 8.37
N PHE A 69 -3.78 24.55 8.43
CA PHE A 69 -3.14 23.82 7.35
C PHE A 69 -3.88 22.52 6.98
N TYR A 70 -4.29 21.73 7.98
CA TYR A 70 -5.03 20.49 7.77
C TYR A 70 -6.36 20.75 7.02
N ASN A 71 -7.13 21.74 7.43
CA ASN A 71 -8.41 22.02 6.77
C ASN A 71 -8.22 22.64 5.38
N ASP A 72 -7.34 23.64 5.26
CA ASP A 72 -7.24 24.46 4.04
C ASP A 72 -6.41 23.78 2.94
N SER A 73 -5.49 22.89 3.31
CA SER A 73 -4.57 22.25 2.34
C SER A 73 -4.77 20.75 2.17
N ILE A 74 -5.24 20.04 3.21
CA ILE A 74 -5.44 18.58 3.18
C ILE A 74 -6.92 18.25 2.97
N VAL A 75 -7.83 18.79 3.78
CA VAL A 75 -9.26 18.49 3.65
C VAL A 75 -9.85 19.16 2.40
N ALA A 76 -9.60 20.45 2.18
CA ALA A 76 -10.10 21.18 1.02
C ALA A 76 -9.56 20.64 -0.32
N GLY A 77 -8.37 20.03 -0.30
CA GLY A 77 -7.74 19.45 -1.49
C GLY A 77 -8.08 17.97 -1.73
N ASN A 78 -9.01 17.37 -0.99
CA ASN A 78 -9.35 15.96 -1.11
C ASN A 78 -9.95 15.63 -2.49
N PRO A 79 -9.34 14.76 -3.30
CA PRO A 79 -9.84 14.42 -4.63
C PRO A 79 -10.94 13.34 -4.61
N THR A 80 -11.38 12.90 -3.42
CA THR A 80 -12.31 11.78 -3.24
C THR A 80 -13.56 12.20 -2.47
N LYS A 81 -14.60 11.37 -2.53
CA LYS A 81 -15.83 11.50 -1.73
C LYS A 81 -15.69 10.98 -0.30
N LEU A 82 -14.57 10.31 0.01
CA LEU A 82 -14.33 9.72 1.33
C LEU A 82 -13.91 10.81 2.31
N ASP A 83 -14.46 10.76 3.53
CA ASP A 83 -14.07 11.68 4.58
C ASP A 83 -12.66 11.35 5.11
N ILE A 84 -11.76 12.33 5.04
CA ILE A 84 -10.37 12.15 5.50
C ILE A 84 -10.36 11.87 7.00
N GLY A 85 -11.11 12.63 7.79
CA GLY A 85 -11.17 12.48 9.24
C GLY A 85 -11.56 11.06 9.64
N ASP A 86 -12.61 10.51 9.05
CA ASP A 86 -13.05 9.13 9.26
C ASP A 86 -11.98 8.11 8.87
N TYR A 87 -11.33 8.31 7.72
CA TYR A 87 -10.28 7.40 7.25
C TYR A 87 -9.08 7.38 8.20
N ILE A 88 -8.56 8.54 8.60
CA ILE A 88 -7.41 8.62 9.53
C ILE A 88 -7.77 8.53 11.02
N GLY A 89 -9.07 8.35 11.34
CA GLY A 89 -9.55 8.09 12.71
C GLY A 89 -9.80 9.33 13.59
N TYR A 90 -9.95 10.50 12.98
CA TYR A 90 -10.32 11.76 13.62
C TYR A 90 -11.79 12.12 13.35
N ARG A 91 -12.69 11.52 14.13
CA ARG A 91 -14.14 11.77 14.07
C ARG A 91 -14.58 12.97 14.92
N ASN A 92 -15.79 13.46 14.68
CA ASN A 92 -16.47 14.49 15.50
C ASN A 92 -15.68 15.80 15.62
N GLY A 93 -15.19 16.32 14.49
CA GLY A 93 -14.44 17.59 14.45
C GLY A 93 -13.04 17.53 15.07
N LYS A 94 -12.56 16.33 15.45
CA LYS A 94 -11.16 16.12 15.82
C LYS A 94 -10.27 16.25 14.58
N HIS A 95 -9.00 16.59 14.81
CA HIS A 95 -7.99 16.67 13.78
C HIS A 95 -6.62 16.33 14.40
N PRO A 96 -5.59 16.05 13.58
CA PRO A 96 -4.24 15.91 14.09
C PRO A 96 -3.77 17.20 14.78
N LYS A 97 -2.99 17.05 15.85
CA LYS A 97 -2.46 18.20 16.61
C LYS A 97 -1.31 18.90 15.89
N ASN A 98 -0.55 18.16 15.08
CA ASN A 98 0.63 18.60 14.37
C ASN A 98 0.93 17.62 13.22
N ALA A 99 1.95 17.94 12.42
CA ALA A 99 2.41 17.14 11.30
C ALA A 99 2.79 15.72 11.73
N GLU A 100 3.50 15.54 12.85
CA GLU A 100 3.90 14.23 13.35
C GLU A 100 2.70 13.30 13.55
N LYS A 101 1.63 13.79 14.22
CA LYS A 101 0.41 12.99 14.43
C LYS A 101 -0.33 12.70 13.13
N PHE A 102 -0.33 13.63 12.19
CA PHE A 102 -0.89 13.39 10.85
C PHE A 102 -0.11 12.29 10.11
N LEU A 103 1.22 12.41 10.04
CA LEU A 103 2.11 11.43 9.39
C LEU A 103 1.90 10.02 9.96
N GLY A 104 1.95 9.90 11.28
CA GLY A 104 1.77 8.61 11.95
C GLY A 104 0.43 7.96 11.61
N LYS A 105 -0.67 8.74 11.60
CA LYS A 105 -2.00 8.22 11.26
C LYS A 105 -2.14 7.86 9.78
N VAL A 106 -1.59 8.65 8.88
CA VAL A 106 -1.61 8.35 7.44
C VAL A 106 -0.85 7.05 7.16
N PHE A 107 0.36 6.90 7.69
CA PHE A 107 1.19 5.71 7.44
C PHE A 107 0.61 4.45 8.05
N ASP A 108 0.12 4.51 9.29
CA ASP A 108 -0.62 3.42 9.93
C ASP A 108 -1.83 3.01 9.09
N LYS A 109 -2.69 3.96 8.72
CA LYS A 109 -3.92 3.66 7.98
C LYS A 109 -3.71 3.19 6.56
N ASN A 110 -2.71 3.74 5.87
CA ASN A 110 -2.37 3.27 4.52
C ASN A 110 -1.81 1.84 4.53
N ALA A 111 -0.95 1.50 5.50
CA ALA A 111 -0.44 0.14 5.65
C ALA A 111 -1.56 -0.84 6.04
N GLN A 112 -2.43 -0.45 6.97
CA GLN A 112 -3.62 -1.20 7.35
C GLN A 112 -4.55 -1.43 6.14
N GLY A 113 -4.88 -0.37 5.41
CA GLY A 113 -5.76 -0.42 4.25
C GLY A 113 -5.20 -1.32 3.15
N LEU A 114 -3.89 -1.26 2.87
CA LEU A 114 -3.25 -2.17 1.92
C LEU A 114 -3.36 -3.63 2.37
N LEU A 115 -3.15 -3.91 3.66
CA LEU A 115 -3.29 -5.25 4.21
C LEU A 115 -4.71 -5.78 4.02
N GLU A 116 -5.72 -4.99 4.39
CA GLU A 116 -7.13 -5.36 4.27
C GLU A 116 -7.54 -5.60 2.81
N LEU A 117 -7.19 -4.67 1.91
CA LEU A 117 -7.44 -4.81 0.48
C LEU A 117 -6.75 -6.05 -0.09
N SER A 118 -5.51 -6.34 0.32
CA SER A 118 -4.77 -7.52 -0.15
C SER A 118 -5.37 -8.83 0.37
N GLN A 119 -5.92 -8.83 1.59
CA GLN A 119 -6.60 -9.99 2.14
C GLN A 119 -7.89 -10.31 1.37
N ILE A 120 -8.70 -9.28 1.09
CA ILE A 120 -10.00 -9.41 0.42
C ILE A 120 -9.83 -9.67 -1.08
N TYR A 121 -9.08 -8.80 -1.79
CA TYR A 121 -9.00 -8.78 -3.26
C TYR A 121 -7.69 -9.35 -3.82
N GLY A 122 -6.73 -9.69 -2.95
CA GLY A 122 -5.36 -10.05 -3.37
C GLY A 122 -4.50 -8.81 -3.65
N TYR A 123 -3.21 -9.00 -3.93
CA TYR A 123 -2.29 -7.87 -4.14
C TYR A 123 -2.72 -7.02 -5.36
N LEU A 124 -2.87 -5.72 -5.13
CA LEU A 124 -3.43 -4.75 -6.09
C LEU A 124 -2.41 -4.33 -7.18
N SER A 125 -1.70 -5.27 -7.78
CA SER A 125 -0.64 -4.97 -8.76
C SER A 125 -1.13 -4.09 -9.90
N THR A 126 -0.20 -3.30 -10.45
CA THR A 126 -0.46 -2.42 -11.59
C THR A 126 -1.00 -3.15 -12.80
N SER A 127 -0.69 -4.43 -12.97
CA SER A 127 -1.23 -5.30 -14.02
C SER A 127 -2.70 -5.68 -13.81
N ARG A 128 -3.15 -5.84 -12.54
CA ARG A 128 -4.50 -6.31 -12.20
C ARG A 128 -5.55 -5.20 -12.24
N ILE A 129 -5.21 -4.01 -11.73
CA ILE A 129 -6.23 -2.95 -11.56
C ILE A 129 -5.89 -1.66 -12.31
N LYS A 130 -4.65 -1.53 -12.79
CA LYS A 130 -4.20 -0.38 -13.60
C LYS A 130 -4.70 0.97 -13.02
N PHE A 131 -4.62 1.13 -11.70
CA PHE A 131 -5.02 2.38 -11.07
C PHE A 131 -4.14 3.53 -11.57
N LYS A 132 -4.77 4.45 -12.28
CA LYS A 132 -4.16 5.72 -12.66
C LYS A 132 -4.49 6.73 -11.58
N VAL A 133 -3.46 7.18 -10.88
CA VAL A 133 -3.56 8.25 -9.88
C VAL A 133 -3.36 9.63 -10.51
N GLU A 134 -2.64 9.67 -11.62
CA GLU A 134 -2.46 10.84 -12.50
C GLU A 134 -2.48 10.34 -13.96
N PRO A 135 -2.67 11.23 -14.97
CA PRO A 135 -2.47 10.86 -16.37
C PRO A 135 -1.10 10.19 -16.54
N ASN A 136 -1.10 8.95 -17.02
CA ASN A 136 0.10 8.14 -17.31
C ASN A 136 0.93 7.67 -16.09
N LYS A 137 0.47 7.88 -14.85
CA LYS A 137 1.18 7.40 -13.65
C LYS A 137 0.44 6.22 -13.02
N LEU A 138 1.06 5.05 -13.07
CA LEU A 138 0.61 3.86 -12.37
C LEU A 138 1.08 3.90 -10.93
N LEU A 139 0.17 3.64 -10.01
CA LEU A 139 0.48 3.52 -8.58
C LEU A 139 1.09 2.16 -8.26
N ASN A 140 2.24 2.13 -7.58
CA ASN A 140 2.74 0.91 -6.95
C ASN A 140 2.18 0.81 -5.51
N PRO A 141 1.32 -0.18 -5.19
CA PRO A 141 0.74 -0.31 -3.85
C PRO A 141 1.78 -0.46 -2.74
N ILE A 142 2.98 -0.96 -3.05
CA ILE A 142 4.05 -1.19 -2.07
C ILE A 142 4.42 0.07 -1.29
N GLN A 143 4.24 1.25 -1.89
CA GLN A 143 4.56 2.52 -1.23
C GLN A 143 3.78 2.72 0.08
N PHE A 144 2.58 2.13 0.20
CA PHE A 144 1.77 2.23 1.41
C PHE A 144 2.27 1.34 2.55
N ALA A 145 3.05 0.30 2.24
CA ALA A 145 3.60 -0.62 3.22
C ALA A 145 4.92 -0.12 3.83
N ILE A 146 5.72 0.64 3.08
CA ILE A 146 7.11 0.93 3.45
C ILE A 146 7.27 2.04 4.49
N ARG A 147 6.21 2.81 4.79
CA ARG A 147 6.29 4.01 5.64
C ARG A 147 6.20 3.75 7.15
N THR A 148 5.73 2.56 7.55
CA THR A 148 5.61 2.14 8.96
C THR A 148 5.99 0.67 9.09
N ASN A 149 6.50 0.25 10.25
CA ASN A 149 6.87 -1.13 10.55
C ASN A 149 5.76 -1.94 11.26
N GLU A 150 4.68 -1.27 11.69
CA GLU A 150 3.62 -1.86 12.52
C GLU A 150 2.95 -3.09 11.88
N TYR A 151 2.90 -3.16 10.55
CA TYR A 151 2.22 -4.21 9.81
C TYR A 151 3.18 -5.18 9.10
N ASP A 152 4.50 -5.04 9.27
CA ASP A 152 5.50 -5.76 8.46
C ASP A 152 5.32 -7.27 8.50
N TYR A 153 5.11 -7.85 9.68
CA TYR A 153 4.87 -9.29 9.82
C TYR A 153 3.63 -9.76 9.05
N LYS A 154 2.52 -9.01 9.16
CA LYS A 154 1.25 -9.37 8.50
C LYS A 154 1.33 -9.16 7.00
N LEU A 155 1.93 -8.05 6.56
CA LEU A 155 2.14 -7.72 5.16
C LEU A 155 3.08 -8.73 4.50
N ASN A 156 4.21 -9.08 5.14
CA ASN A 156 5.12 -10.10 4.63
C ASN A 156 4.39 -11.43 4.40
N LYS A 157 3.59 -11.89 5.37
CA LYS A 157 2.82 -13.13 5.25
C LYS A 157 1.80 -13.10 4.12
N VAL A 158 1.17 -11.94 3.87
CA VAL A 158 0.21 -11.79 2.76
C VAL A 158 0.94 -11.69 1.42
N PHE A 159 2.01 -10.90 1.34
CA PHE A 159 2.80 -10.70 0.13
C PHE A 159 3.52 -11.97 -0.33
N ASP A 160 4.10 -12.75 0.59
CA ASP A 160 4.68 -14.06 0.26
C ASP A 160 3.63 -15.01 -0.36
N LYS A 161 2.40 -15.01 0.18
CA LYS A 161 1.31 -15.79 -0.40
C LYS A 161 0.89 -15.29 -1.78
N GLU A 162 0.79 -13.98 -1.96
CA GLU A 162 0.38 -13.39 -3.24
C GLU A 162 1.49 -13.52 -4.30
N LEU A 163 2.77 -13.52 -3.90
CA LEU A 163 3.90 -13.85 -4.75
C LEU A 163 3.84 -15.30 -5.22
N LYS A 164 3.65 -16.26 -4.29
CA LYS A 164 3.51 -17.69 -4.61
C LYS A 164 2.33 -18.00 -5.53
N LYS A 165 1.30 -17.14 -5.54
CA LYS A 165 0.15 -17.22 -6.45
C LYS A 165 0.37 -16.50 -7.80
N GLY A 166 1.47 -15.77 -7.97
CA GLY A 166 1.74 -14.98 -9.17
C GLY A 166 0.97 -13.65 -9.25
N ASN A 167 0.32 -13.21 -8.17
CA ASN A 167 -0.46 -11.95 -8.15
C ASN A 167 0.42 -10.72 -7.86
N MET A 168 1.55 -10.95 -7.20
CA MET A 168 2.54 -9.94 -6.84
C MET A 168 3.81 -10.13 -7.67
N PRO A 169 4.31 -9.10 -8.36
CA PRO A 169 5.60 -9.15 -9.03
C PRO A 169 6.74 -9.40 -8.03
N GLU A 170 7.70 -10.26 -8.40
CA GLU A 170 8.91 -10.53 -7.58
C GLU A 170 9.63 -9.25 -7.17
N ARG A 171 9.76 -8.29 -8.11
CA ARG A 171 10.38 -6.99 -7.87
C ARG A 171 9.70 -6.21 -6.72
N ASP A 172 8.37 -6.24 -6.63
CA ASP A 172 7.65 -5.49 -5.61
C ASP A 172 7.92 -6.12 -4.22
N PHE A 173 7.99 -7.45 -4.17
CA PHE A 173 8.24 -8.17 -2.92
C PHE A 173 9.70 -8.00 -2.47
N ALA A 174 10.65 -8.12 -3.39
CA ALA A 174 12.06 -7.85 -3.13
C ALA A 174 12.26 -6.43 -2.60
N PHE A 175 11.67 -5.43 -3.26
CA PHE A 175 11.74 -4.04 -2.81
C PHE A 175 11.20 -3.86 -1.39
N PHE A 176 10.05 -4.47 -1.07
CA PHE A 176 9.52 -4.46 0.29
C PHE A 176 10.53 -5.01 1.29
N LEU A 177 11.07 -6.21 1.07
CA LEU A 177 12.04 -6.81 1.99
C LEU A 177 13.30 -5.97 2.15
N THR A 178 13.85 -5.43 1.05
CA THR A 178 15.04 -4.57 1.07
C THR A 178 14.79 -3.31 1.88
N VAL A 179 13.67 -2.61 1.68
CA VAL A 179 13.36 -1.41 2.46
C VAL A 179 13.16 -1.73 3.94
N LYS A 180 12.58 -2.89 4.27
CA LYS A 180 12.38 -3.32 5.66
C LYS A 180 13.63 -3.82 6.36
N LYS A 181 14.68 -4.17 5.62
CA LYS A 181 16.02 -4.44 6.17
C LYS A 181 16.65 -3.19 6.80
N GLY A 182 16.24 -2.00 6.38
CA GLY A 182 16.72 -0.71 6.89
C GLY A 182 18.05 -0.30 6.26
N GLU A 183 19.08 -1.14 6.37
CA GLU A 183 20.36 -0.94 5.70
C GLU A 183 20.36 -1.64 4.33
N ILE A 184 20.49 -0.84 3.27
CA ILE A 184 20.51 -1.29 1.88
C ILE A 184 21.97 -1.34 1.42
N SER A 185 22.47 -2.54 1.09
CA SER A 185 23.82 -2.72 0.54
C SER A 185 23.83 -2.59 -0.99
N ASP A 186 25.02 -2.42 -1.58
CA ASP A 186 25.18 -2.43 -3.04
C ASP A 186 24.64 -3.73 -3.67
N SER A 187 24.83 -4.87 -3.00
CA SER A 187 24.25 -6.14 -3.44
C SER A 187 22.73 -6.14 -3.47
N ASP A 188 22.08 -5.43 -2.54
CA ASP A 188 20.62 -5.30 -2.54
C ASP A 188 20.18 -4.41 -3.72
N ILE A 189 20.93 -3.34 -4.01
CA ILE A 189 20.69 -2.47 -5.16
C ILE A 189 20.81 -3.26 -6.46
N ASP A 190 21.91 -3.99 -6.65
CA ASP A 190 22.16 -4.79 -7.85
C ASP A 190 21.08 -5.87 -8.03
N ALA A 191 20.61 -6.50 -6.94
CA ALA A 191 19.50 -7.45 -6.99
C ALA A 191 18.18 -6.82 -7.45
N LEU A 192 17.87 -5.60 -6.98
CA LEU A 192 16.68 -4.86 -7.41
C LEU A 192 16.78 -4.38 -8.87
N GLU A 193 17.97 -3.97 -9.31
CA GLU A 193 18.25 -3.59 -10.70
C GLU A 193 18.10 -4.76 -11.66
N ASN A 194 18.58 -5.96 -11.28
CA ASN A 194 18.38 -7.20 -12.05
C ASN A 194 16.89 -7.59 -12.19
N LEU A 195 16.04 -7.15 -11.26
CA LEU A 195 14.57 -7.29 -11.33
C LEU A 195 13.89 -6.13 -12.08
N GLY A 196 14.68 -5.25 -12.71
CA GLY A 196 14.22 -4.16 -13.57
C GLY A 196 13.78 -2.90 -12.82
N MET A 197 14.17 -2.72 -11.55
CA MET A 197 13.94 -1.46 -10.83
C MET A 197 15.13 -0.52 -10.97
N LYS A 198 14.87 0.71 -11.39
CA LYS A 198 15.91 1.75 -11.42
C LYS A 198 16.07 2.34 -10.02
N MET A 199 17.23 2.11 -9.42
CA MET A 199 17.61 2.72 -8.15
C MET A 199 18.64 3.82 -8.45
N ASN A 200 18.44 5.02 -7.92
CA ASN A 200 19.49 6.03 -7.99
C ASN A 200 20.49 5.71 -6.88
N LYS A 201 21.71 5.31 -7.23
CA LYS A 201 22.81 5.24 -6.26
C LYS A 201 23.02 6.66 -5.72
N LYS A 202 22.96 6.84 -4.40
CA LYS A 202 23.41 8.09 -3.80
C LYS A 202 24.94 8.10 -3.96
N GLU A 203 25.42 9.01 -4.80
CA GLU A 203 26.83 9.41 -4.84
C GLU A 203 27.23 10.07 -3.52
#